data_AF-A0A484H963-F1
#
_entry.id   AF-A0A484H963-F1
#
_cell.length_a   1.000
_cell.length_b   1.000
_cell.length_c   1.000
_cell.angle_alpha   90.00
_cell.angle_beta   90.00
_cell.angle_gamma   90.00
#
_symmetry.space_group_name_H-M   'P 1'
#
loop_
_entity.id
_entity.type
_entity.pdbx_description
1 polymer ?
#
loop_
_entity_poly.entity_id
_entity_poly.type
_entity_poly.pdbx_seq_one_letter_code
_entity_poly.pdbx_strand_id
1 'polypeptide(L)'
;MGSWSIGHWIVVLLVILLLFGAGKIPHLMGDMARGIKAFKKGMKEEEEGAASPSPSEEPKVLLREQTANTSEMQKDSRNIVHS
;
A
#
# COMPACT_ATOMS: atom_id res chain seq x y z
N MET A 1 28.15 33.96 -2.88
CA MET A 1 28.73 32.61 -2.69
C MET A 1 27.62 31.56 -2.83
N GLY A 2 26.95 31.52 -4.00
CA GLY A 2 25.83 30.62 -4.28
C GLY A 2 26.37 29.34 -4.87
N SER A 3 26.69 28.39 -4.00
CA SER A 3 27.17 27.06 -4.30
C SER A 3 26.22 26.34 -5.27
N TRP A 4 26.42 26.45 -6.59
CA TRP A 4 26.28 25.34 -7.55
C TRP A 4 24.97 24.53 -7.37
N SER A 5 23.86 25.28 -7.26
CA SER A 5 22.76 25.10 -6.28
C SER A 5 21.83 23.90 -6.41
N ILE A 6 21.61 23.36 -7.61
CA ILE A 6 20.60 22.30 -7.77
C ILE A 6 20.92 21.38 -8.94
N GLY A 7 21.51 21.94 -10.00
CA GLY A 7 21.94 21.18 -11.18
C GLY A 7 22.99 20.13 -10.84
N HIS A 8 23.96 20.44 -9.97
CA HIS A 8 24.99 19.47 -9.58
C HIS A 8 24.39 18.27 -8.84
N TRP A 9 23.48 18.52 -7.90
CA TRP A 9 22.79 17.47 -7.15
C TRP A 9 21.96 16.55 -8.06
N ILE A 10 21.29 17.12 -9.08
CA ILE A 10 20.58 16.33 -10.10
C ILE A 10 21.54 15.45 -10.91
N VAL A 11 22.69 15.97 -11.32
CA VAL A 11 23.70 15.21 -12.08
C VAL A 11 24.28 14.08 -11.23
N VAL A 12 24.58 14.33 -9.96
CA VAL A 12 25.07 13.30 -9.04
C VAL A 12 24.03 12.19 -8.85
N LEU A 13 22.76 12.55 -8.66
CA LEU A 13 21.67 11.58 -8.51
C LEU A 13 21.50 10.72 -9.77
N LEU A 14 21.62 11.34 -10.95
CA LEU A 14 21.57 10.66 -12.23
C LEU A 14 22.71 9.63 -12.36
N VAL A 15 23.94 10.02 -12.01
CA VAL A 15 25.11 9.14 -12.09
C VAL A 15 24.96 7.94 -11.15
N ILE A 16 24.49 8.17 -9.92
CA ILE A 16 24.20 7.09 -8.96
C ILE A 16 23.12 6.15 -9.53
N LEU A 17 22.06 6.68 -10.12
CA LEU A 17 21.00 5.86 -10.72
C LEU A 17 21.52 5.04 -11.92
N LEU A 18 22.48 5.54 -12.69
CA LEU A 18 23.12 4.78 -13.77
C LEU A 18 24.05 3.67 -13.24
N LEU A 19 24.84 3.94 -12.20
CA LEU A 19 25.77 2.98 -11.60
C LEU A 19 25.03 1.84 -10.87
N PHE A 20 24.00 2.19 -10.10
CA PHE A 20 23.23 1.23 -9.32
C PHE A 20 22.05 0.65 -10.09
N GLY A 21 21.60 1.31 -11.16
CA GLY A 21 20.42 0.95 -11.94
C GLY A 21 19.10 1.31 -11.23
N ALA A 22 18.04 1.53 -12.02
CA ALA A 22 16.71 1.87 -11.52
C ALA A 22 16.04 0.76 -10.69
N GLY A 23 16.54 -0.47 -10.72
CA GLY A 23 15.97 -1.60 -9.98
C GLY A 23 16.45 -1.74 -8.53
N LYS A 24 17.64 -1.23 -8.20
CA LYS A 24 18.24 -1.44 -6.86
C LYS A 24 17.81 -0.38 -5.84
N ILE A 25 17.69 0.89 -6.26
CA ILE A 25 17.27 1.99 -5.38
C ILE A 25 15.88 1.75 -4.79
N PRO A 26 14.83 1.37 -5.56
CA PRO A 26 13.49 1.18 -5.00
C PRO A 26 13.38 0.00 -4.05
N HIS A 27 14.12 -1.09 -4.32
CA HIS A 27 14.14 -2.26 -3.45
C HIS A 27 14.75 -1.94 -2.08
N LEU A 28 15.94 -1.32 -2.07
CA LEU A 28 16.61 -0.95 -0.82
C LEU A 28 15.84 0.15 -0.06
N MET A 29 15.30 1.12 -0.79
CA MET A 29 14.50 2.19 -0.18
C MET A 29 13.17 1.66 0.37
N GLY A 30 12.58 0.63 -0.23
CA GLY A 30 11.37 -0.04 0.27
C GLY A 30 11.60 -0.72 1.63
N ASP A 31 12.70 -1.48 1.75
CA ASP A 31 13.09 -2.14 3.01
C ASP A 31 13.43 -1.11 4.11
N MET A 32 14.18 -0.06 3.74
CA MET A 32 14.50 1.04 4.65
C MET A 32 13.26 1.83 5.09
N ALA A 33 12.35 2.12 4.15
CA ALA A 33 11.10 2.84 4.45
C ALA A 33 10.17 2.03 5.35
N ARG A 34 10.10 0.70 5.18
CA ARG A 34 9.37 -0.19 6.09
C ARG A 34 9.93 -0.13 7.51
N GLY A 35 11.25 -0.19 7.67
CA GLY A 35 11.91 -0.07 8.98
C GLY A 35 11.64 1.27 9.66
N ILE A 36 11.80 2.38 8.92
CA ILE A 36 11.55 3.73 9.44
C ILE A 36 10.05 3.93 9.76
N LYS A 37 9.13 3.40 8.94
CA LYS A 37 7.68 3.47 9.19
C LYS A 37 7.28 2.68 10.44
N ALA A 38 7.85 1.49 10.64
CA ALA A 38 7.63 0.68 11.84
C ALA A 38 8.20 1.37 13.10
N PHE A 39 9.40 1.95 13.01
CA PHE A 39 10.01 2.69 14.10
C PHE A 39 9.17 3.93 14.48
N LYS A 40 8.74 4.71 13.49
CA LYS A 40 7.88 5.87 13.72
C LYS A 40 6.51 5.49 14.26
N LYS A 41 5.94 4.36 13.83
CA LYS A 41 4.68 3.85 14.34
C LYS A 41 4.81 3.39 15.80
N GLY A 42 5.85 2.64 16.14
CA GLY A 42 6.12 2.20 17.51
C GLY A 42 6.35 3.39 18.46
N MET A 43 7.10 4.40 18.02
CA MET A 43 7.33 5.61 18.83
C MET A 43 6.05 6.44 19.02
N LYS A 44 5.13 6.45 18.04
CA LYS A 44 3.80 7.06 18.18
C LYS A 44 2.87 6.24 19.07
N GLU A 45 2.94 4.92 19.05
CA GLU A 45 2.14 4.03 19.92
C GLU A 45 2.57 4.11 21.39
N GLU A 46 3.84 4.42 21.68
CA GLU A 46 4.32 4.71 23.04
C GLU A 46 3.87 6.08 23.56
N GLU A 47 3.71 7.08 22.67
CA GLU A 47 3.31 8.44 23.06
C GLU A 47 1.77 8.63 23.10
N GLU A 48 1.04 7.98 22.18
CA GLU A 48 -0.42 7.99 22.09
C GLU A 48 -0.92 6.56 22.24
N GLY A 49 -1.23 6.15 23.47
CA GLY A 49 -1.75 4.82 23.78
C GLY A 49 -2.83 4.37 22.79
N ALA A 50 -2.47 3.38 21.98
CA ALA A 50 -3.33 2.54 21.14
C ALA A 50 -4.42 3.24 20.31
N ALA A 51 -4.04 3.97 19.26
CA ALA A 51 -4.94 4.19 18.12
C ALA A 51 -4.19 4.33 16.79
N SER A 52 -4.09 3.23 16.04
CA SER A 52 -4.68 3.09 14.69
C SER A 52 -3.89 2.12 13.78
N PRO A 53 -4.56 1.13 13.14
CA PRO A 53 -3.95 0.30 12.11
C PRO A 53 -3.74 1.14 10.84
N SER A 54 -2.50 1.51 10.53
CA SER A 54 -2.19 2.17 9.25
C SER A 54 -2.42 1.18 8.10
N PRO A 55 -3.30 1.50 7.14
CA PRO A 55 -3.55 0.69 5.96
C PRO A 55 -2.38 0.84 5.00
N SER A 56 -1.78 -0.28 4.62
CA SER A 56 -1.04 -0.39 3.36
C SER A 56 -1.84 -1.31 2.46
N GLU A 57 -2.78 -0.69 1.75
CA GLU A 57 -3.21 -1.00 0.39
C GLU A 57 -3.03 -2.46 -0.04
N GLU A 58 -4.08 -3.24 0.18
CA GLU A 58 -4.43 -4.35 -0.70
C GLU A 58 -4.65 -3.79 -2.12
N PRO A 59 -3.96 -4.28 -3.15
CA PRO A 59 -4.34 -3.98 -4.52
C PRO A 59 -5.71 -4.58 -4.76
N LYS A 60 -6.70 -3.70 -4.99
CA LYS A 60 -7.99 -3.94 -5.63
C LYS A 60 -8.05 -5.28 -6.38
N VAL A 61 -8.85 -6.24 -5.90
CA VAL A 61 -9.96 -6.82 -6.69
C VAL A 61 -11.01 -7.36 -5.72
N LEU A 62 -11.83 -6.44 -5.22
CA LEU A 62 -13.23 -6.72 -4.93
C LEU A 62 -13.91 -7.17 -6.24
N LEU A 63 -13.93 -8.47 -6.57
CA LEU A 63 -14.87 -9.01 -7.58
C LEU A 63 -15.17 -10.52 -7.48
N ARG A 64 -14.67 -11.28 -6.51
CA ARG A 64 -14.84 -12.76 -6.52
C ARG A 64 -15.76 -13.34 -5.44
N GLU A 65 -16.63 -12.55 -4.80
CA GLU A 65 -17.51 -13.15 -3.78
C GLU A 65 -18.91 -12.50 -3.64
N GLN A 66 -19.55 -12.06 -4.73
CA GLN A 66 -20.95 -11.59 -4.67
C GLN A 66 -21.88 -12.10 -5.78
N THR A 67 -21.48 -13.08 -6.59
CA THR A 67 -22.35 -13.64 -7.66
C THR A 67 -22.79 -15.08 -7.45
N ALA A 68 -22.55 -15.70 -6.28
CA ALA A 68 -22.85 -17.13 -6.10
C ALA A 68 -23.58 -17.52 -4.80
N ASN A 69 -24.14 -16.58 -4.04
CA ASN A 69 -24.97 -16.94 -2.86
C ASN A 69 -26.20 -16.05 -2.62
N THR A 70 -26.76 -15.49 -3.69
CA THR A 70 -28.11 -14.90 -3.68
C THR A 70 -28.81 -15.27 -4.99
N SER A 71 -28.87 -16.57 -5.26
CA SER A 71 -29.80 -17.13 -6.24
C SER A 71 -30.47 -18.43 -5.75
N GLU A 72 -30.29 -18.77 -4.48
CA GLU A 72 -30.89 -19.97 -3.87
C GLU A 72 -32.17 -19.61 -3.06
N MET A 73 -32.31 -18.36 -2.60
CA MET A 73 -33.43 -17.93 -1.74
C MET A 73 -34.47 -17.04 -2.45
N GLN A 74 -34.85 -17.40 -3.68
CA GLN A 74 -35.99 -16.79 -4.39
C GLN A 74 -36.88 -17.81 -5.12
N LYS A 75 -36.59 -19.12 -4.97
CA LYS A 75 -37.37 -20.20 -5.62
C LYS A 75 -38.32 -20.94 -4.66
N ASP A 76 -38.35 -20.59 -3.38
CA ASP A 76 -39.23 -21.25 -2.41
C ASP A 76 -40.58 -20.53 -2.22
N SER A 77 -40.61 -19.19 -2.22
CA SER A 77 -41.85 -18.43 -1.96
C SER A 77 -42.84 -18.34 -3.14
N ARG A 78 -42.52 -18.92 -4.31
CA ARG A 78 -43.44 -18.96 -5.46
C ARG A 78 -44.17 -20.29 -5.63
N ASN A 79 -43.89 -21.32 -4.81
CA ASN A 79 -44.52 -22.63 -4.94
C ASN A 79 -45.50 -22.98 -3.81
N ILE A 80 -45.77 -22.05 -2.88
CA ILE A 80 -46.70 -22.27 -1.74
C ILE A 80 -48.09 -21.64 -1.98
N VAL A 81 -48.32 -20.95 -3.10
CA VAL A 81 -49.57 -20.21 -3.36
C VAL A 81 -50.44 -20.83 -4.46
N HIS A 82 -50.18 -22.07 -4.89
CA HIS A 82 -50.98 -22.73 -5.93
C HIS A 82 -51.19 -24.25 -5.72
N SER A 83 -51.45 -24.66 -4.47
CA SER A 83 -52.01 -25.99 -4.21
C SER A 83 -53.19 -25.93 -3.25
#